data_AF-A0A3C1W2Q7-F1
#
_entry.id   AF-A0A3C1W2Q7-F1
#
_cell.length_a   1.000
_cell.length_b   1.000
_cell.length_c   1.000
_cell.angle_alpha   90.00
_cell.angle_beta   90.00
_cell.angle_gamma   90.00
#
_symmetry.space_group_name_H-M   'P 1'
#
loop_
_entity.id
_entity.type
_entity.pdbx_description
1 polymer ?
#
loop_
_entity_poly.entity_id
_entity_poly.type
_entity_poly.pdbx_seq_one_letter_code
_entity_poly.pdbx_strand_id
1 'polypeptide(L)'
;MIKLDDGREVLNMCANNYLGLASHPAVVEAARESLERWGFGTASVRFICGTQSLHRELEERITAFLGTEDTILYPSCFDANGGLYETLLTADDAVISDSLNHASIIDGVRLCKARRYRYYNNDLSDLETKLQEAEASGARRKLITTDGVFSMDGVIAQLDGIHELADKYG
;
A
#
# COMPACT_ATOMS: atom_id res chain seq x y z
N MET A 1 24.56 -13.72 5.60
CA MET A 1 24.81 -14.82 4.65
C MET A 1 23.54 -15.67 4.58
N ILE A 2 23.17 -16.18 3.41
CA ILE A 2 22.15 -17.22 3.26
C ILE A 2 22.83 -18.50 2.82
N LYS A 3 22.29 -19.64 3.27
CA LYS A 3 22.79 -20.97 2.89
C LYS A 3 21.94 -21.53 1.76
N LEU A 4 22.57 -21.93 0.67
CA LEU A 4 21.91 -22.58 -0.46
C LEU A 4 21.78 -24.09 -0.20
N ASP A 5 20.95 -24.77 -1.01
CA ASP A 5 20.74 -26.22 -0.91
C ASP A 5 22.03 -27.03 -1.09
N ASP A 6 22.96 -26.54 -1.93
CA ASP A 6 24.29 -27.14 -2.14
C ASP A 6 25.31 -26.85 -1.02
N GLY A 7 24.86 -26.21 0.07
CA GLY A 7 25.67 -25.91 1.24
C GLY A 7 26.53 -24.65 1.15
N ARG A 8 26.60 -23.98 0.00
CA ARG A 8 27.33 -22.71 -0.14
C ARG A 8 26.66 -21.61 0.68
N GLU A 9 27.48 -20.74 1.26
CA GLU A 9 27.03 -19.51 1.89
C GLU A 9 27.25 -18.34 0.94
N VAL A 10 26.22 -17.52 0.73
CA VAL A 10 26.28 -16.34 -0.15
C VAL A 10 25.74 -15.09 0.52
N LEU A 11 26.16 -13.93 0.02
CA LEU A 11 25.56 -12.65 0.38
C LEU A 11 24.25 -12.47 -0.39
N ASN A 12 23.16 -12.19 0.34
CA ASN A 12 21.87 -11.88 -0.29
C ASN A 12 21.80 -10.37 -0.56
N MET A 13 21.78 -10.00 -1.84
CA MET A 13 21.74 -8.61 -2.31
C MET A 13 20.45 -8.30 -3.08
N CYS A 14 19.42 -9.13 -2.94
CA CYS A 14 18.15 -8.99 -3.67
C CYS A 14 16.92 -9.22 -2.77
N ALA A 15 17.05 -8.97 -1.46
CA ALA A 15 15.96 -9.04 -0.51
C ALA A 15 15.45 -7.66 -0.12
N ASN A 16 14.14 -7.56 0.18
CA ASN A 16 13.50 -6.35 0.70
C ASN A 16 13.76 -6.14 2.21
N ASN A 17 14.85 -6.71 2.75
CA ASN A 17 15.20 -6.64 4.16
C ASN A 17 16.06 -5.40 4.45
N TYR A 18 15.55 -4.21 4.10
CA TYR A 18 16.29 -2.95 4.09
C TYR A 18 16.98 -2.63 5.43
N LEU A 19 16.31 -2.91 6.55
CA LEU A 19 16.79 -2.62 7.90
C LEU A 19 17.42 -3.84 8.60
N GLY A 20 17.51 -4.99 7.93
CA GLY A 20 18.06 -6.20 8.54
C GLY A 20 17.17 -6.85 9.60
N LEU A 21 15.88 -6.49 9.68
CA LEU A 21 14.99 -6.90 10.77
C LEU A 21 14.42 -8.32 10.64
N ALA A 22 14.48 -8.93 9.45
CA ALA A 22 13.88 -10.25 9.19
C ALA A 22 14.36 -11.39 10.11
N SER A 23 15.54 -11.26 10.73
CA SER A 23 16.06 -12.22 11.72
C SER A 23 16.67 -11.52 12.93
N HIS A 24 16.26 -10.29 13.21
CA HIS A 24 16.78 -9.54 14.34
C HIS A 24 16.36 -10.21 15.66
N PRO A 25 17.27 -10.47 16.62
CA PRO A 25 16.98 -11.26 17.82
C PRO A 25 15.77 -10.77 18.62
N ALA A 26 15.61 -9.45 18.76
CA ALA A 26 14.46 -8.87 19.46
C ALA A 26 13.12 -9.12 18.74
N VAL A 27 13.11 -9.18 17.39
CA VAL A 27 11.88 -9.47 16.61
C VAL A 27 11.52 -10.95 16.76
N VAL A 28 12.52 -11.84 16.73
CA VAL A 28 12.33 -13.27 16.95
C VAL A 28 11.78 -13.55 18.34
N GLU A 29 12.33 -12.90 19.38
CA GLU A 29 11.85 -13.12 20.74
C GLU A 29 10.42 -12.59 20.94
N ALA A 30 10.10 -11.40 20.42
CA ALA A 30 8.74 -10.87 20.45
C ALA A 30 7.73 -11.79 19.76
N ALA A 31 8.13 -12.47 18.67
CA ALA A 31 7.29 -13.47 18.02
C ALA A 31 7.09 -14.74 18.87
N ARG A 32 8.08 -15.16 19.65
CA ARG A 32 7.95 -16.30 20.57
C ARG A 32 7.00 -15.98 21.72
N GLU A 33 7.19 -14.82 22.36
CA GLU A 33 6.33 -14.35 23.46
C GLU A 33 4.87 -14.17 23.00
N SER A 34 4.65 -13.72 21.76
CA SER A 34 3.30 -13.51 21.24
C SER A 34 2.52 -14.81 21.09
N LEU A 35 3.18 -15.91 20.69
CA LEU A 35 2.54 -17.22 20.58
C LEU A 35 2.04 -17.75 21.93
N GLU A 36 2.82 -17.57 23.00
CA GLU A 36 2.42 -17.97 24.35
C GLU A 36 1.25 -17.14 24.87
N ARG A 37 1.25 -15.83 24.59
CA ARG A 37 0.25 -14.90 25.12
C ARG A 37 -1.06 -14.88 24.33
N TRP A 38 -1.00 -14.98 23.01
CA TRP A 38 -2.12 -14.71 22.11
C TRP A 38 -2.59 -15.93 21.32
N GLY A 39 -1.82 -17.02 21.35
CA GLY A 39 -2.06 -18.22 20.56
C GLY A 39 -1.54 -18.11 19.12
N PHE A 40 -1.68 -19.19 18.36
CA PHE A 40 -1.14 -19.29 17.00
C PHE A 40 -1.91 -18.46 15.96
N GLY A 41 -3.21 -18.30 16.15
CA GLY A 41 -4.07 -17.56 15.24
C GLY A 41 -5.48 -17.40 15.79
N THR A 42 -6.24 -16.48 15.21
CA THR A 42 -7.59 -16.15 15.70
C THR A 42 -8.70 -16.97 15.03
N ALA A 43 -8.39 -17.66 13.92
CA ALA A 43 -9.33 -18.47 13.13
C ALA A 43 -10.65 -17.75 12.78
N SER A 44 -10.63 -16.43 12.69
CA SER A 44 -11.83 -15.61 12.49
C SER A 44 -11.48 -14.25 11.87
N VAL A 45 -12.45 -13.65 11.21
CA VAL A 45 -12.37 -12.26 10.72
C VAL A 45 -12.51 -11.26 11.86
N ARG A 46 -12.02 -10.04 11.65
CA ARG A 46 -11.91 -8.99 12.68
C ARG A 46 -13.22 -8.72 13.43
N PHE A 47 -14.34 -8.60 12.73
CA PHE A 47 -15.61 -8.17 13.35
C PHE A 47 -16.34 -9.25 14.15
N ILE A 48 -16.02 -10.55 13.98
CA ILE A 48 -16.70 -11.65 14.68
C ILE A 48 -15.99 -11.94 15.99
N CYS A 49 -14.81 -12.57 15.91
CA CYS A 49 -13.97 -12.88 17.06
C CYS A 49 -12.47 -12.87 16.71
N GLY A 50 -12.11 -12.22 15.59
CA GLY A 50 -10.73 -12.12 15.12
C GLY A 50 -9.94 -10.96 15.71
N THR A 51 -10.55 -10.05 16.47
CA THR A 51 -9.86 -8.89 17.04
C THR A 51 -9.45 -9.15 18.50
N GLN A 52 -8.15 -9.14 18.74
CA GLN A 52 -7.55 -9.11 20.08
C GLN A 52 -6.99 -7.70 20.37
N SER A 53 -6.70 -7.38 21.64
CA SER A 53 -6.10 -6.09 22.01
C SER A 53 -4.80 -5.80 21.27
N LEU A 54 -4.00 -6.83 20.96
CA LEU A 54 -2.77 -6.71 20.17
C LEU A 54 -3.00 -6.06 18.80
N HIS A 55 -4.13 -6.34 18.14
CA HIS A 55 -4.43 -5.77 16.82
C HIS A 55 -4.69 -4.26 16.92
N ARG A 56 -5.43 -3.82 17.94
CA ARG A 56 -5.71 -2.39 18.18
C ARG A 56 -4.44 -1.65 18.59
N GLU A 57 -3.61 -2.26 19.44
CA GLU A 57 -2.31 -1.68 19.82
C GLU A 57 -1.39 -1.50 18.61
N LEU A 58 -1.38 -2.44 17.67
CA LEU A 58 -0.61 -2.32 16.44
C LEU A 58 -1.16 -1.19 15.54
N GLU A 59 -2.48 -1.09 15.37
CA GLU A 59 -3.14 -0.01 14.62
C GLU A 59 -2.80 1.37 15.22
N GLU A 60 -2.85 1.51 16.54
CA GLU A 60 -2.51 2.75 17.25
C GLU A 60 -1.03 3.11 17.08
N ARG A 61 -0.12 2.14 17.17
CA ARG A 61 1.32 2.36 16.97
C ARG A 61 1.66 2.78 15.53
N ILE A 62 1.02 2.16 14.54
CA ILE A 62 1.20 2.53 13.12
C ILE A 62 0.65 3.95 12.87
N THR A 63 -0.52 4.25 13.42
CA THR A 63 -1.15 5.58 13.36
C THR A 63 -0.20 6.65 13.91
N ALA A 64 0.37 6.43 15.09
CA ALA A 64 1.34 7.33 15.70
C ALA A 64 2.63 7.46 14.88
N PHE A 65 3.10 6.37 14.26
CA PHE A 65 4.32 6.37 13.45
C PHE A 65 4.16 7.15 12.14
N LEU A 66 3.01 7.02 11.47
CA LEU A 66 2.73 7.66 10.19
C LEU A 66 2.12 9.06 10.33
N GLY A 67 1.61 9.41 11.52
CA GLY A 67 0.92 10.68 11.77
C GLY A 67 -0.46 10.76 11.11
N THR A 68 -1.15 9.62 10.97
CA THR A 68 -2.51 9.54 10.41
C THR A 68 -3.57 9.62 11.52
N GLU A 69 -4.86 9.68 11.13
CA GLU A 69 -5.97 9.71 12.10
C GLU A 69 -6.30 8.33 12.69
N ASP A 70 -6.20 7.26 11.89
CA ASP A 70 -6.41 5.87 12.29
C ASP A 70 -5.68 4.92 11.31
N THR A 71 -5.69 3.61 11.61
CA THR A 71 -5.11 2.54 10.77
C THR A 71 -6.00 1.30 10.76
N ILE A 72 -6.12 0.65 9.59
CA ILE A 72 -6.77 -0.65 9.43
C ILE A 72 -5.75 -1.71 8.98
N LEU A 73 -5.74 -2.87 9.68
CA LEU A 73 -4.87 -3.99 9.30
C LEU A 73 -5.48 -4.87 8.21
N TYR A 74 -4.64 -5.22 7.25
CA TYR A 74 -4.87 -6.26 6.24
C TYR A 74 -3.75 -7.32 6.34
N PRO A 75 -3.99 -8.57 5.91
CA PRO A 75 -2.97 -9.62 5.94
C PRO A 75 -1.79 -9.34 5.01
N SER A 76 -1.97 -8.53 3.96
CA SER A 76 -0.90 -8.04 3.10
C SER A 76 -1.23 -6.67 2.50
N CYS A 77 -0.21 -5.96 2.01
CA CYS A 77 -0.41 -4.72 1.23
C CYS A 77 -1.11 -4.99 -0.11
N PHE A 78 -1.06 -6.24 -0.62
CA PHE A 78 -1.80 -6.61 -1.81
C PHE A 78 -3.32 -6.56 -1.54
N ASP A 79 -3.75 -7.15 -0.43
CA ASP A 79 -5.16 -7.13 0.00
C ASP A 79 -5.62 -5.72 0.38
N ALA A 80 -4.76 -4.93 1.04
CA ALA A 80 -5.06 -3.55 1.39
C ALA A 80 -5.38 -2.71 0.16
N ASN A 81 -4.55 -2.79 -0.89
CA ASN A 81 -4.80 -2.12 -2.16
C ASN A 81 -6.06 -2.68 -2.86
N GLY A 82 -6.24 -4.01 -2.84
CA GLY A 82 -7.40 -4.67 -3.45
C GLY A 82 -8.73 -4.18 -2.86
N GLY A 83 -8.80 -4.05 -1.54
CA GLY A 83 -10.02 -3.64 -0.83
C GLY A 83 -10.21 -2.12 -0.69
N LEU A 84 -9.31 -1.29 -1.23
CA LEU A 84 -9.34 0.16 -1.05
C LEU A 84 -10.34 0.84 -2.00
N TYR A 85 -10.17 0.65 -3.30
CA TYR A 85 -10.79 1.51 -4.31
C TYR A 85 -12.30 1.29 -4.45
N GLU A 86 -12.77 0.04 -4.53
CA GLU A 86 -14.20 -0.27 -4.68
C GLU A 86 -15.04 0.11 -3.45
N THR A 87 -14.40 0.14 -2.28
CA THR A 87 -15.03 0.51 -1.00
C THR A 87 -15.30 2.02 -0.93
N LEU A 88 -14.43 2.84 -1.53
CA LEU A 88 -14.47 4.30 -1.41
C LEU A 88 -15.08 5.03 -2.62
N LEU A 89 -15.01 4.42 -3.81
CA LEU A 89 -15.34 5.07 -5.07
C LEU A 89 -16.47 4.34 -5.82
N THR A 90 -17.26 5.11 -6.56
CA THR A 90 -18.38 4.61 -7.39
C THR A 90 -18.12 4.85 -8.88
N ALA A 91 -19.09 4.48 -9.73
CA ALA A 91 -19.02 4.74 -11.17
C ALA A 91 -19.02 6.24 -11.53
N ASP A 92 -19.42 7.12 -10.60
CA ASP A 92 -19.43 8.57 -10.80
C ASP A 92 -18.03 9.19 -10.59
N ASP A 93 -17.10 8.44 -10.01
CA ASP A 93 -15.77 8.89 -9.63
C ASP A 93 -14.70 8.50 -10.67
N ALA A 94 -13.47 8.95 -10.46
CA ALA A 94 -12.32 8.66 -11.32
C ALA A 94 -11.07 8.31 -10.50
N VAL A 95 -10.28 7.37 -11.02
CA VAL A 95 -8.94 7.02 -10.54
C VAL A 95 -7.92 7.37 -11.62
N ILE A 96 -6.90 8.13 -11.26
CA ILE A 96 -5.79 8.54 -12.11
C ILE A 96 -4.53 7.84 -11.62
N SER A 97 -4.03 6.86 -12.37
CA SER A 97 -2.97 5.94 -11.96
C SER A 97 -1.69 6.16 -12.75
N ASP A 98 -0.55 6.14 -12.06
CA ASP A 98 0.75 6.04 -12.73
C ASP A 98 0.83 4.73 -13.55
N SER A 99 1.49 4.78 -14.70
CA SER A 99 1.72 3.64 -15.57
C SER A 99 2.59 2.52 -15.00
N LEU A 100 3.45 2.80 -14.01
CA LEU A 100 4.33 1.82 -13.35
C LEU A 100 3.88 1.43 -11.94
N ASN A 101 2.64 1.76 -11.56
CA ASN A 101 2.08 1.33 -10.28
C ASN A 101 2.16 -0.18 -10.08
N HIS A 102 2.36 -0.57 -8.82
CA HIS A 102 2.43 -1.97 -8.44
C HIS A 102 1.15 -2.73 -8.85
N ALA A 103 1.30 -4.02 -9.17
CA ALA A 103 0.20 -4.86 -9.64
C ALA A 103 -1.02 -4.87 -8.69
N SER A 104 -0.79 -4.77 -7.37
CA SER A 104 -1.86 -4.70 -6.37
C SER A 104 -2.76 -3.46 -6.52
N ILE A 105 -2.18 -2.31 -6.87
CA ILE A 105 -2.95 -1.08 -7.16
C ILE A 105 -3.77 -1.30 -8.43
N ILE A 106 -3.14 -1.83 -9.48
CA ILE A 106 -3.81 -2.11 -10.75
C ILE A 106 -5.01 -3.04 -10.54
N ASP A 107 -4.84 -4.13 -9.79
CA ASP A 107 -5.92 -5.08 -9.52
C ASP A 107 -7.02 -4.47 -8.63
N GLY A 108 -6.68 -3.69 -7.60
CA GLY A 108 -7.67 -2.96 -6.80
C GLY A 108 -8.50 -1.97 -7.64
N VAL A 109 -7.85 -1.22 -8.53
CA VAL A 109 -8.52 -0.30 -9.46
C VAL A 109 -9.40 -1.05 -10.46
N ARG A 110 -9.04 -2.27 -10.87
CA ARG A 110 -9.87 -3.10 -11.76
C ARG A 110 -11.14 -3.62 -11.09
N LEU A 111 -11.15 -3.79 -9.77
CA LEU A 111 -12.36 -4.14 -9.01
C LEU A 111 -13.31 -2.93 -8.87
N CYS A 112 -12.76 -1.72 -8.85
CA CYS A 112 -13.54 -0.49 -8.76
C CYS A 112 -14.29 -0.14 -10.05
N LYS A 113 -15.48 0.46 -9.92
CA LYS A 113 -16.30 0.95 -11.05
C LYS A 113 -15.91 2.35 -11.55
N ALA A 114 -15.05 3.06 -10.83
CA ALA A 114 -14.61 4.40 -11.20
C ALA A 114 -13.99 4.42 -12.60
N ARG A 115 -14.11 5.56 -13.28
CA ARG A 115 -13.40 5.78 -14.54
C ARG A 115 -11.90 5.73 -14.31
N ARG A 116 -11.17 5.12 -15.23
CA ARG A 116 -9.73 4.87 -15.07
C ARG A 116 -8.96 5.69 -16.09
N TYR A 117 -8.05 6.51 -15.60
CA TYR A 117 -7.09 7.25 -16.39
C TYR A 117 -5.70 6.80 -16.00
N ARG A 118 -4.81 6.69 -17.00
CA ARG A 118 -3.42 6.32 -16.79
C ARG A 118 -2.54 7.43 -17.35
N TYR A 119 -1.57 7.87 -16.55
CA TYR A 119 -0.56 8.83 -16.96
C TYR A 119 0.83 8.17 -17.05
N TYR A 120 1.72 8.73 -17.86
CA TYR A 120 3.10 8.24 -17.98
C TYR A 120 3.88 8.36 -16.67
N ASN A 121 4.78 7.41 -16.42
CA ASN A 121 5.52 7.31 -15.17
C ASN A 121 6.20 8.62 -14.79
N ASN A 122 5.86 9.13 -13.60
CA ASN A 122 6.43 10.34 -13.04
C ASN A 122 6.28 11.59 -13.94
N ASP A 123 5.29 11.62 -14.85
CA ASP A 123 5.01 12.74 -15.75
C ASP A 123 3.86 13.61 -15.21
N LEU A 124 4.21 14.73 -14.58
CA LEU A 124 3.23 15.67 -14.02
C LEU A 124 2.38 16.36 -15.09
N SER A 125 2.89 16.52 -16.32
CA SER A 125 2.14 17.18 -17.41
C SER A 125 1.05 16.26 -17.96
N ASP A 126 1.37 14.97 -18.12
CA ASP A 126 0.38 13.98 -18.53
C ASP A 126 -0.61 13.70 -17.39
N LEU A 127 -0.16 13.66 -16.12
CA LEU A 127 -1.04 13.62 -14.95
C LEU A 127 -2.05 14.77 -14.98
N GLU A 128 -1.60 16.01 -15.18
CA GLU A 128 -2.48 17.17 -15.28
C GLU A 128 -3.48 17.02 -16.44
N THR A 129 -3.04 16.52 -17.59
CA THR A 129 -3.93 16.23 -18.72
C THR A 129 -5.02 15.23 -18.34
N LYS A 130 -4.69 14.17 -17.59
CA LYS A 130 -5.66 13.18 -17.11
C LYS A 130 -6.63 13.72 -16.06
N LEU A 131 -6.19 14.65 -15.22
CA LEU A 131 -7.07 15.35 -14.28
C LEU A 131 -8.09 16.22 -15.03
N GLN A 132 -7.67 16.95 -16.05
CA GLN A 132 -8.55 17.74 -16.92
C GLN A 132 -9.56 16.85 -17.65
N GLU A 133 -9.13 15.71 -18.20
CA GLU A 133 -10.02 14.73 -18.84
C GLU A 133 -11.06 14.18 -17.85
N ALA A 134 -10.65 13.84 -16.63
CA ALA A 134 -11.54 13.36 -15.58
C ALA A 134 -12.58 14.42 -15.18
N GLU A 135 -12.15 15.67 -14.98
CA GLU A 135 -13.04 16.80 -14.67
C GLU A 135 -14.03 17.10 -15.79
N ALA A 136 -13.57 17.18 -17.04
CA ALA A 136 -14.41 17.41 -18.20
C ALA A 136 -15.47 16.31 -18.40
N SER A 137 -15.16 15.08 -17.95
CA SER A 137 -16.11 13.98 -17.97
C SER A 137 -17.16 14.06 -16.84
N GLY A 138 -17.04 15.01 -15.91
CA GLY A 138 -17.93 15.17 -14.76
C GLY A 138 -17.66 14.15 -13.66
N ALA A 139 -16.39 13.84 -13.37
CA ALA A 139 -16.02 13.02 -12.22
C ALA A 139 -16.39 13.73 -10.91
N ARG A 140 -17.19 13.05 -10.07
CA ARG A 140 -17.60 13.58 -8.76
C ARG A 140 -16.42 13.67 -7.79
N ARG A 141 -15.59 12.63 -7.73
CA ARG A 141 -14.33 12.57 -6.98
C ARG A 141 -13.22 12.06 -7.89
N LYS A 142 -12.01 12.57 -7.68
CA LYS A 142 -10.80 12.18 -8.40
C LYS A 142 -9.80 11.66 -7.37
N LEU A 143 -9.27 10.46 -7.58
CA LEU A 143 -8.23 9.88 -6.73
C LEU A 143 -6.99 9.65 -7.58
N ILE A 144 -5.90 10.36 -7.24
CA ILE A 144 -4.59 10.09 -7.81
C ILE A 144 -3.97 8.95 -7.01
N THR A 145 -3.46 7.92 -7.70
CA THR A 145 -2.78 6.79 -7.06
C THR A 145 -1.41 6.57 -7.69
N THR A 146 -0.40 6.43 -6.85
CA THR A 146 0.99 6.24 -7.26
C THR A 146 1.75 5.40 -6.21
N ASP A 147 2.72 4.58 -6.66
CA ASP A 147 3.75 4.04 -5.77
C ASP A 147 4.60 5.19 -5.19
N GLY A 148 4.95 5.13 -3.90
CA GLY A 148 5.88 6.12 -3.33
C GLY A 148 7.31 5.98 -3.87
N VAL A 149 7.73 4.74 -4.08
CA VAL A 149 9.00 4.36 -4.73
C VAL A 149 8.72 3.23 -5.72
N PHE A 150 9.07 3.42 -6.99
CA PHE A 150 8.87 2.44 -8.04
C PHE A 150 9.85 1.28 -7.87
N SER A 151 9.33 0.10 -7.50
CA SER A 151 10.16 -1.03 -7.04
C SER A 151 11.17 -1.57 -8.06
N MET A 152 10.87 -1.48 -9.35
CA MET A 152 11.76 -1.99 -10.41
C MET A 152 12.90 -1.05 -10.75
N ASP A 153 12.72 0.27 -10.53
CA ASP A 153 13.65 1.30 -10.96
C ASP A 153 14.31 2.06 -9.80
N GLY A 154 13.76 1.95 -8.57
CA GLY A 154 14.23 2.70 -7.40
C GLY A 154 13.96 4.21 -7.47
N VAL A 155 13.07 4.64 -8.38
CA VAL A 155 12.70 6.05 -8.58
C VAL A 155 11.67 6.46 -7.52
N ILE A 156 11.85 7.65 -6.94
CA ILE A 156 10.91 8.25 -5.99
C ILE A 156 9.88 9.08 -6.76
N ALA A 157 8.60 8.92 -6.45
CA ALA A 157 7.53 9.72 -7.06
C ALA A 157 7.64 11.20 -6.67
N GLN A 158 7.28 12.10 -7.59
CA GLN A 158 7.25 13.55 -7.35
C GLN A 158 6.03 13.97 -6.50
N LEU A 159 5.98 13.53 -5.24
CA LEU A 159 4.83 13.71 -4.35
C LEU A 159 4.44 15.19 -4.16
N ASP A 160 5.41 16.11 -4.10
CA ASP A 160 5.14 17.55 -3.99
C ASP A 160 4.32 18.06 -5.18
N GLY A 161 4.73 17.73 -6.40
CA GLY A 161 4.01 18.14 -7.63
C GLY A 161 2.68 17.42 -7.81
N ILE A 162 2.58 16.16 -7.38
CA ILE A 162 1.30 15.43 -7.34
C ILE A 162 0.34 16.11 -6.36
N HIS A 163 0.82 16.53 -5.19
CA HIS A 163 0.01 17.23 -4.20
C HIS A 163 -0.48 18.59 -4.69
N GLU A 164 0.39 19.38 -5.33
CA GLU A 164 0.00 20.66 -5.95
C GLU A 164 -1.11 20.48 -7.00
N LEU A 165 -1.02 19.42 -7.82
CA LEU A 165 -2.07 19.09 -8.79
C LEU A 165 -3.35 18.58 -8.12
N ALA A 166 -3.25 17.77 -7.07
CA ALA A 166 -4.42 17.34 -6.29
C ALA A 166 -5.17 18.55 -5.71
N ASP A 167 -4.47 19.52 -5.13
CA ASP A 167 -5.07 20.73 -4.58
C ASP A 167 -5.71 21.61 -5.67
N LYS A 168 -5.06 21.71 -6.84
CA LYS A 168 -5.56 22.50 -7.97
C LYS A 168 -6.87 21.95 -8.53
N TYR A 169 -7.03 20.64 -8.60
CA TYR A 169 -8.19 20.00 -9.23
C TYR A 169 -9.25 19.51 -8.23
N GLY A 170 -8.95 19.44 -6.94
CA GLY A 170 -9.85 18.90 -5.91
C GLY A 170 -10.21 17.43 -6.12
#